data_AF-A0A6B3N100-F1
#
_entry.id   AF-A0A6B3N100-F1
#
_cell.length_a   1.000
_cell.length_b   1.000
_cell.length_c   1.000
_cell.angle_alpha   90.00
_cell.angle_beta   90.00
_cell.angle_gamma   90.00
#
_symmetry.space_group_name_H-M   'P 1'
#
loop_
_entity.id
_entity.type
_entity.pdbx_description
1 polymer ?
#
loop_
_entity_poly.entity_id
_entity_poly.type
_entity_poly.pdbx_seq_one_letter_code
_entity_poly.pdbx_strand_id
1 'polypeptide(L)'
;RATFSELLQNLIPAELGTGALRTLAAIALKGPITQADLVNLRGSGAYQHIQELVELDFVQKRRQTEGRSYWLQVTEKFHQHFEVEQLLPPQ
;
A
#
# COMPACT_ATOMS: atom_id res chain seq x y z
N ARG A 1 9.68 3.77 -19.91
CA ARG A 1 9.38 3.98 -18.47
C ARG A 1 8.13 3.18 -18.20
N ALA A 2 8.22 2.03 -17.53
CA ALA A 2 7.03 1.29 -17.14
C ALA A 2 6.17 2.19 -16.26
N THR A 3 4.91 2.34 -16.61
CA THR A 3 3.97 3.13 -15.82
C THR A 3 3.75 2.39 -14.51
N PHE A 4 3.66 3.10 -13.39
CA PHE A 4 3.45 2.50 -12.06
C PHE A 4 2.28 1.49 -12.04
N SER A 5 1.26 1.68 -12.89
CA SER A 5 0.18 0.71 -13.11
C SER A 5 0.58 -0.63 -13.74
N GLU A 6 1.63 -0.70 -14.56
CA GLU A 6 2.07 -1.92 -15.25
C GLU A 6 2.86 -2.84 -14.31
N LEU A 7 3.71 -2.27 -13.45
CA LEU A 7 4.39 -3.01 -12.38
C LEU A 7 3.40 -3.60 -11.37
N LEU A 8 2.28 -2.92 -11.15
CA LEU A 8 1.21 -3.41 -10.27
C LEU A 8 0.33 -4.50 -10.91
N GLN A 9 0.40 -4.75 -12.22
CA GLN A 9 -0.48 -5.75 -12.87
C GLN A 9 0.08 -7.18 -12.82
N ASN A 10 1.39 -7.35 -12.64
CA ASN A 10 2.05 -8.66 -12.75
C ASN A 10 2.38 -9.33 -11.41
N LEU A 11 2.29 -8.62 -10.28
CA LEU A 11 2.83 -9.05 -8.98
C LEU A 11 1.78 -9.11 -7.85
N ILE A 12 0.55 -8.72 -8.15
CA ILE A 12 -0.50 -8.56 -7.16
C ILE A 12 -1.46 -9.73 -7.30
N PRO A 13 -2.02 -10.26 -6.20
CA PRO A 13 -3.20 -11.10 -6.32
C PRO A 13 -4.16 -10.42 -7.30
N ALA A 14 -4.55 -11.11 -8.37
CA ALA A 14 -5.41 -10.57 -9.44
C ALA A 14 -6.76 -10.01 -8.91
N GLU A 15 -7.01 -10.18 -7.62
CA GLU A 15 -8.17 -9.77 -6.83
C GLU A 15 -8.09 -8.32 -6.29
N LEU A 16 -6.91 -7.69 -6.22
CA LEU A 16 -6.78 -6.33 -5.66
C LEU A 16 -7.31 -5.27 -6.66
N GLY A 17 -8.43 -4.66 -6.30
CA GLY A 17 -9.05 -3.63 -7.12
C GLY A 17 -8.19 -2.37 -7.28
N THR A 18 -8.39 -1.61 -8.37
CA THR A 18 -7.63 -0.38 -8.66
C THR A 18 -7.70 0.66 -7.53
N GLY A 19 -8.77 0.65 -6.74
CA GLY A 19 -8.92 1.50 -5.56
C GLY A 19 -7.90 1.19 -4.46
N ALA A 20 -7.74 -0.09 -4.13
CA ALA A 20 -6.80 -0.58 -3.15
C ALA A 20 -5.34 -0.37 -3.60
N LEU A 21 -5.05 -0.63 -4.88
CA LEU A 21 -3.73 -0.38 -5.47
C LEU A 21 -3.27 1.06 -5.32
N ARG A 22 -4.15 2.01 -5.62
CA ARG A 22 -3.83 3.43 -5.48
C ARG A 22 -3.69 3.84 -4.01
N THR A 23 -4.38 3.17 -3.08
CA THR A 23 -4.21 3.40 -1.64
C THR A 23 -2.86 2.85 -1.17
N LEU A 24 -2.49 1.64 -1.59
CA LEU A 24 -1.19 1.02 -1.32
C LEU A 24 -0.04 1.92 -1.82
N ALA A 25 -0.15 2.40 -3.05
CA ALA A 25 0.77 3.33 -3.65
C ALA A 25 0.96 4.62 -2.83
N ALA A 26 -0.14 5.19 -2.33
CA ALA A 26 -0.09 6.40 -1.54
C ALA A 26 0.68 6.20 -0.23
N ILE A 27 0.54 5.03 0.42
CA ILE A 27 1.30 4.67 1.62
C ILE A 27 2.78 4.47 1.27
N ALA A 28 3.08 3.71 0.22
CA ALA A 28 4.46 3.44 -0.20
C ALA A 28 5.24 4.74 -0.55
N LEU A 29 4.61 5.66 -1.29
CA LEU A 29 5.26 6.88 -1.76
C LEU A 29 5.40 7.98 -0.68
N LYS A 30 4.44 8.07 0.25
CA LYS A 30 4.45 9.10 1.30
C LYS A 30 5.20 8.67 2.57
N GLY A 31 5.53 7.39 2.70
CA GLY A 31 6.08 6.82 3.93
C GLY A 31 5.00 6.65 5.01
N PRO A 32 5.38 6.53 6.29
CA PRO A 32 4.43 6.38 7.38
C PRO A 32 3.41 7.53 7.38
N ILE A 33 2.14 7.20 7.18
CA ILE A 33 1.02 8.16 7.12
C ILE A 33 -0.04 7.74 8.12
N THR A 34 -0.75 8.71 8.70
CA THR A 34 -1.88 8.38 9.57
C THR A 34 -3.08 7.91 8.74
N GLN A 35 -3.88 7.01 9.29
CA GLN A 35 -5.11 6.57 8.65
C GLN A 35 -6.06 7.73 8.37
N ALA A 36 -6.14 8.70 9.29
CA ALA A 36 -6.95 9.90 9.11
C ALA A 36 -6.48 10.73 7.90
N ASP A 37 -5.18 10.97 7.77
CA ASP A 37 -4.62 11.74 6.65
C ASP A 37 -4.76 11.00 5.32
N LEU A 38 -4.59 9.68 5.34
CA LEU A 38 -4.78 8.85 4.15
C LEU A 38 -6.24 8.87 3.67
N VAL A 39 -7.20 8.82 4.60
CA VAL A 39 -8.63 8.95 4.29
C VAL A 39 -8.94 10.34 3.75
N ASN A 40 -8.38 11.40 4.34
CA ASN A 40 -8.55 12.76 3.83
C ASN A 40 -7.99 12.90 2.39
N LEU A 41 -6.89 12.23 2.08
CA LEU A 41 -6.27 12.25 0.76
C LEU A 41 -7.02 11.42 -0.29
N ARG A 42 -7.52 10.24 0.08
CA ARG A 42 -8.07 9.23 -0.86
C ARG A 42 -9.60 9.19 -0.88
N GLY A 43 -10.25 9.82 0.09
CA GLY A 43 -11.68 9.73 0.34
C GLY A 43 -12.06 8.53 1.21
N SER A 44 -13.36 8.45 1.55
CA SER A 44 -13.91 7.46 2.48
C SER A 44 -13.69 6.00 2.08
N GLY A 45 -13.57 5.71 0.78
CA GLY A 45 -13.25 4.36 0.29
C GLY A 45 -11.90 3.83 0.78
N ALA A 46 -10.99 4.70 1.25
CA ALA A 46 -9.72 4.29 1.82
C ALA A 46 -9.87 3.37 3.04
N TYR A 47 -10.94 3.48 3.83
CA TYR A 47 -11.15 2.60 4.98
C TYR A 47 -11.18 1.12 4.58
N GLN A 48 -11.98 0.80 3.56
CA GLN A 48 -12.09 -0.57 3.04
C GLN A 48 -10.78 -1.04 2.44
N HIS A 49 -10.13 -0.19 1.62
CA HIS A 49 -8.84 -0.51 1.03
C HIS A 49 -7.76 -0.79 2.08
N ILE A 50 -7.70 0.01 3.16
CA ILE A 50 -6.72 -0.20 4.23
C ILE A 50 -6.96 -1.54 4.92
N GLN A 51 -8.23 -1.90 5.17
CA GLN A 51 -8.56 -3.19 5.76
C GLN A 51 -8.09 -4.34 4.89
N GLU A 52 -8.44 -4.33 3.60
CA GLU A 52 -8.00 -5.34 2.62
C GLU A 52 -6.46 -5.46 2.54
N LEU A 53 -5.76 -4.33 2.48
CA LEU A 53 -4.29 -4.31 2.42
C LEU A 53 -3.62 -4.82 3.71
N VAL A 54 -4.27 -4.65 4.85
CA VAL A 54 -3.81 -5.21 6.14
C VAL A 54 -4.08 -6.72 6.19
N GLU A 55 -5.25 -7.17 5.73
CA GLU A 55 -5.59 -8.60 5.63
C GLU A 55 -4.64 -9.35 4.69
N LEU A 56 -4.22 -8.71 3.60
CA LEU A 56 -3.23 -9.24 2.66
C LEU A 56 -1.77 -9.07 3.12
N ASP A 57 -1.53 -8.49 4.30
CA ASP A 57 -0.22 -8.25 4.89
C ASP A 57 0.71 -7.38 4.01
N PHE A 58 0.15 -6.52 3.15
CA PHE A 58 0.92 -5.51 2.40
C PHE A 58 1.11 -4.22 3.20
N VAL A 59 0.24 -3.96 4.17
CA VAL A 59 0.27 -2.78 5.04
C VAL A 59 0.17 -3.22 6.49
N GLN A 60 1.05 -2.69 7.35
CA GLN A 60 0.90 -2.80 8.79
C GLN A 60 0.16 -1.57 9.35
N LYS A 61 -0.70 -1.82 10.34
CA LYS A 61 -1.45 -0.81 11.06
C LYS A 61 -1.05 -0.78 12.53
N ARG A 62 -0.52 0.34 13.02
CA ARG A 62 -0.07 0.51 14.42
C ARG A 62 -0.82 1.66 15.09
N ARG A 63 -1.28 1.47 16.33
CA ARG A 63 -1.98 2.53 17.07
C ARG A 63 -1.00 3.64 17.46
N GLN A 64 -1.40 4.90 17.33
CA GLN A 64 -0.61 6.01 17.86
C GLN A 64 -0.59 6.00 19.39
N THR A 65 0.56 6.33 19.97
CA THR A 65 0.73 6.50 21.42
C THR A 65 0.07 7.78 21.92
N GLU A 66 0.13 8.86 21.12
CA GLU A 66 -0.34 10.20 21.51
C GLU A 66 -1.66 10.60 20.83
N GLY A 67 -2.25 9.71 20.01
CA GLY A 67 -3.38 10.04 19.15
C GLY A 67 -4.47 8.97 19.09
N ARG A 68 -5.63 9.33 18.52
CA ARG A 68 -6.74 8.41 18.25
C ARG A 68 -6.63 7.71 16.90
N SER A 69 -5.62 8.06 16.10
CA SER A 69 -5.41 7.53 14.75
C SER A 69 -4.44 6.34 14.76
N TYR A 70 -4.28 5.72 13.60
CA TYR A 70 -3.33 4.65 13.38
C TYR A 70 -2.27 5.09 12.38
N TRP A 71 -1.03 4.68 12.61
CA TRP A 71 0.03 4.72 11.61
C TRP A 71 -0.12 3.57 10.63
N LEU A 72 0.08 3.89 9.35
CA LEU A 72 0.06 2.95 8.24
C LEU A 72 1.42 2.99 7.54
N GLN A 73 1.96 1.81 7.26
CA GLN A 73 3.22 1.65 6.56
C GLN A 73 3.19 0.34 5.75
N VAL A 74 3.88 0.30 4.62
CA VAL A 74 4.10 -0.95 3.89
C VAL A 74 4.94 -1.95 4.71
N THR A 75 4.74 -3.23 4.47
CA THR A 75 5.44 -4.34 5.14
C THR A 75 6.64 -4.82 4.32
N GLU A 76 7.46 -5.69 4.93
CA GLU A 76 8.50 -6.44 4.20
C GLU A 76 7.95 -7.20 2.99
N LYS A 77 6.74 -7.78 3.11
CA LYS A 77 6.07 -8.52 2.03
C LYS A 77 5.85 -7.64 0.81
N PHE A 78 5.49 -6.37 1.01
CA PHE A 78 5.39 -5.39 -0.07
C PHE A 78 6.75 -5.24 -0.77
N HIS A 79 7.84 -5.00 -0.05
CA HIS A 79 9.17 -4.85 -0.66
C HIS A 79 9.61 -6.12 -1.42
N GLN A 80 9.35 -7.30 -0.86
CA GLN A 80 9.64 -8.58 -1.50
C GLN A 80 8.88 -8.77 -2.82
N HIS A 81 7.63 -8.30 -2.90
CA HIS A 81 6.82 -8.43 -4.10
C HIS A 81 7.07 -7.30 -5.11
N PHE A 82 7.30 -6.07 -4.66
CA PHE A 82 7.30 -4.88 -5.55
C PHE A 82 8.68 -4.27 -5.81
N GLU A 83 9.68 -4.51 -4.96
CA GLU A 83 11.03 -3.94 -5.10
C GLU A 83 12.08 -4.97 -5.54
N VAL A 84 11.88 -6.26 -5.28
CA VAL A 84 12.81 -7.32 -5.72
C VAL A 84 12.87 -7.41 -7.26
N GLU A 85 11.80 -7.06 -7.96
CA GLU A 85 11.77 -7.07 -9.42
C GLU A 85 12.53 -5.89 -10.06
N GLN A 86 12.89 -4.85 -9.28
CA GLN A 86 13.80 -3.79 -9.77
C GLN A 86 15.29 -4.17 -9.69
N LEU A 87 15.63 -5.28 -9.00
CA LEU A 87 17.01 -5.72 -8.77
C LEU A 87 17.43 -6.93 -9.61
N LEU A 88 16.51 -7.59 -10.31
CA LEU A 88 16.84 -8.68 -11.22
C LEU A 88 17.08 -8.13 -12.64
N PRO A 89 18.31 -8.20 -13.17
CA PRO A 89 18.55 -7.85 -14.57
C PRO A 89 17.73 -8.77 -15.48
N PRO A 90 17.23 -8.27 -16.63
CA PRO A 90 16.59 -9.13 -17.61
C PRO A 90 17.58 -10.20 -18.06
N GLN A 91 17.16 -11.47 -17.96
CA GLN A 91 17.90 -12.62 -18.51
C GLN A 91 17.80 -12.63 -20.04
#